data_AF-A0A936BNL7-F1
#
_entry.id   AF-A0A936BNL7-F1
#
_cell.length_a   1.000
_cell.length_b   1.000
_cell.length_c   1.000
_cell.angle_alpha   90.00
_cell.angle_beta   90.00
_cell.angle_gamma   90.00
#
_symmetry.space_group_name_H-M   'P 1'
#
loop_
_entity.id
_entity.type
_entity.pdbx_description
1 polymer ?
#
loop_
_entity_poly.entity_id
_entity_poly.type
_entity_poly.pdbx_seq_one_letter_code
_entity_poly.pdbx_strand_id
1 'polypeptide(L)'
;MMHRKLATAVGVLGLMLVLVPAAHAQGPTKEPTFQDRPLSAWVEDLQGLAPYTRNQAAYAIANMGPAAASAVPALIAALGDPEASVRFPVCIAFREIGPAAKEAVPALTKALEDRNEDVAAMARKAIIKITGEDPVPSED
;
A
#
# COMPACT_ATOMS: atom_id res chain seq x y z
N MET A 1 -49.42 -17.10 -57.19
CA MET A 1 -49.85 -15.69 -57.02
C MET A 1 -49.43 -15.21 -55.64
N MET A 2 -48.46 -14.29 -55.62
CA MET A 2 -48.13 -13.28 -54.59
C MET A 2 -47.67 -13.77 -53.20
N HIS A 3 -46.39 -13.68 -52.82
CA HIS A 3 -45.48 -12.53 -52.56
C HIS A 3 -45.70 -11.79 -51.23
N ARG A 4 -44.65 -11.90 -50.36
CA ARG A 4 -44.07 -10.87 -49.45
C ARG A 4 -44.87 -10.63 -48.15
N LYS A 5 -44.25 -10.45 -46.98
CA LYS A 5 -43.15 -9.52 -46.69
C LYS A 5 -42.26 -9.98 -45.52
N LEU A 6 -40.96 -9.69 -45.67
CA LEU A 6 -39.99 -9.46 -44.58
C LEU A 6 -40.31 -8.18 -43.80
N ALA A 7 -39.69 -8.05 -42.62
CA ALA A 7 -39.34 -6.85 -41.82
C ALA A 7 -39.83 -7.05 -40.34
N THR A 8 -39.11 -6.77 -39.26
CA THR A 8 -37.86 -6.02 -39.03
C THR A 8 -37.27 -6.46 -37.68
N ALA A 9 -35.97 -6.28 -37.54
CA ALA A 9 -35.17 -6.35 -36.32
C ALA A 9 -35.74 -5.57 -35.12
N VAL A 10 -35.51 -6.10 -33.92
CA VAL A 10 -35.18 -5.29 -32.73
C VAL A 10 -33.91 -5.90 -32.16
N GLY A 11 -32.80 -5.17 -32.30
CA GLY A 11 -31.53 -5.54 -31.70
C GLY A 11 -31.62 -5.43 -30.18
N VAL A 12 -31.07 -6.42 -29.49
CA VAL A 12 -30.70 -6.27 -28.09
C VAL A 12 -29.18 -6.28 -28.03
N LEU A 13 -28.66 -5.07 -27.85
CA LEU A 13 -27.33 -4.74 -27.40
C LEU A 13 -27.04 -5.54 -26.12
N GLY A 14 -26.06 -6.44 -26.14
CA GLY A 14 -25.83 -7.34 -25.00
C GLY A 14 -24.47 -8.01 -24.99
N LEU A 15 -23.52 -7.32 -24.34
CA LEU A 15 -22.37 -7.88 -23.65
C LEU A 15 -21.23 -8.47 -24.49
N MET A 16 -20.26 -7.63 -24.83
CA MET A 16 -18.87 -8.06 -25.08
C MET A 16 -18.31 -8.61 -23.76
N LEU A 17 -18.34 -9.94 -23.60
CA LEU A 17 -17.66 -10.62 -22.51
C LEU A 17 -16.15 -10.59 -22.82
N VAL A 18 -15.44 -9.56 -22.35
CA VAL A 18 -13.98 -9.58 -22.34
C VAL A 18 -13.56 -10.58 -21.29
N LEU A 19 -13.20 -11.78 -21.75
CA LEU A 19 -12.52 -12.78 -20.94
C LEU A 19 -11.14 -12.22 -20.56
N VAL A 20 -11.05 -11.55 -19.41
CA VAL A 20 -9.77 -11.27 -18.76
C VAL A 20 -9.24 -12.63 -18.29
N PRO A 21 -8.13 -13.16 -18.83
CA PRO A 21 -7.59 -14.39 -18.32
C PRO A 21 -7.02 -14.13 -16.93
N ALA A 22 -7.80 -14.51 -15.92
CA ALA A 22 -7.34 -14.62 -14.54
C ALA A 22 -6.42 -15.85 -14.43
N ALA A 23 -5.11 -15.64 -14.55
CA ALA A 23 -4.08 -16.60 -14.15
C ALA A 23 -2.78 -15.81 -13.93
N HIS A 24 -2.23 -15.62 -12.72
CA HIS A 24 -1.99 -16.61 -11.67
C HIS A 24 -1.93 -15.92 -10.29
N ALA A 25 -3.08 -15.69 -9.64
CA ALA A 25 -3.06 -15.41 -8.21
C ALA A 25 -2.98 -16.76 -7.49
N GLN A 26 -1.82 -16.99 -6.88
CA GLN A 26 -1.51 -18.16 -6.06
C GLN A 26 -2.58 -18.34 -4.97
N GLY A 27 -2.80 -19.59 -4.50
CA GLY A 27 -3.87 -19.97 -3.58
C GLY A 27 -3.91 -19.20 -2.25
N PRO A 28 -4.73 -19.60 -1.26
CA PRO A 28 -4.83 -18.87 0.00
C PRO A 28 -3.47 -18.91 0.71
N THR A 29 -2.65 -17.89 0.50
CA THR A 29 -1.34 -17.77 1.11
C THR A 29 -1.59 -17.49 2.58
N LYS A 30 -1.09 -18.40 3.43
CA LYS A 30 -1.07 -18.20 4.88
C LYS A 30 -0.55 -16.78 5.14
N GLU A 31 -1.30 -16.03 5.95
CA GLU A 31 -1.01 -14.63 6.26
C GLU A 31 0.48 -14.44 6.62
N PRO A 32 1.14 -13.37 6.17
CA PRO A 32 2.52 -13.09 6.55
C PRO A 32 2.67 -13.04 8.07
N THR A 33 3.74 -13.65 8.58
CA THR A 33 4.03 -13.69 10.02
C THR A 33 5.43 -13.19 10.30
N PHE A 34 5.61 -12.57 11.46
CA PHE A 34 6.89 -12.18 12.01
C PHE A 34 6.89 -12.57 13.49
N GLN A 35 7.90 -13.33 13.91
CA GLN A 35 7.94 -13.94 15.25
C GLN A 35 6.66 -14.73 15.57
N ASP A 36 6.23 -15.58 14.63
CA ASP A 36 4.99 -16.39 14.71
C ASP A 36 3.68 -15.61 14.91
N ARG A 37 3.74 -14.27 14.82
CA ARG A 37 2.58 -13.40 14.96
C ARG A 37 2.13 -12.88 13.59
N PRO A 38 0.83 -12.98 13.26
CA PRO A 38 0.30 -12.59 11.95
C PRO A 38 0.34 -11.09 11.73
N LEU A 39 0.40 -10.69 10.46
CA LEU A 39 0.40 -9.29 10.03
C LEU A 39 -0.76 -8.49 10.61
N SER A 40 -1.98 -9.04 10.62
CA SER A 40 -3.19 -8.44 11.16
C SER A 40 -3.06 -8.03 12.62
N ALA A 41 -2.39 -8.86 13.43
CA ALA A 41 -2.15 -8.54 14.83
C ALA A 41 -1.13 -7.39 14.98
N TRP A 42 -0.12 -7.32 14.10
CA TRP A 42 0.77 -6.15 14.08
C TRP A 42 0.06 -4.90 13.55
N VAL A 43 -0.87 -5.04 12.61
CA VAL A 43 -1.71 -3.93 12.11
C VAL A 43 -2.61 -3.39 13.22
N GLU A 44 -3.19 -4.25 14.05
CA GLU A 44 -3.96 -3.83 15.23
C GLU A 44 -3.10 -3.04 16.22
N ASP A 45 -1.88 -3.51 16.48
CA ASP A 45 -0.94 -2.85 17.39
C ASP A 45 -0.47 -1.46 16.93
N LEU A 46 -0.60 -1.11 15.63
CA LEU A 46 -0.40 0.26 15.16
C LEU A 46 -1.37 1.25 15.81
N GLN A 47 -2.48 0.78 16.39
CA GLN A 47 -3.45 1.58 17.14
C GLN A 47 -3.27 1.45 18.66
N GLY A 48 -2.22 0.76 19.12
CA GLY A 48 -1.95 0.53 20.53
C GLY A 48 -1.77 1.81 21.34
N LEU A 49 -2.20 1.78 22.61
CA LEU A 49 -2.15 2.94 23.50
C LEU A 49 -0.72 3.47 23.72
N ALA A 50 0.24 2.56 23.89
CA ALA A 50 1.63 2.93 24.13
C ALA A 50 2.37 3.19 22.80
N PRO A 51 3.15 4.29 22.69
CA PRO A 51 3.99 4.54 21.51
C PRO A 51 4.97 3.39 21.21
N TYR A 52 5.46 2.73 22.27
CA TYR A 52 6.29 1.54 22.13
C TYR A 52 5.56 0.39 21.43
N THR A 53 4.28 0.16 21.67
CA THR A 53 3.54 -0.90 20.96
C THR A 53 3.45 -0.59 19.48
N ARG A 54 3.14 0.66 19.13
CA ARG A 54 2.99 1.10 17.73
C ARG A 54 4.33 1.08 16.98
N ASN A 55 5.42 1.48 17.63
CA ASN A 55 6.74 1.44 17.00
C ASN A 55 7.22 0.00 16.75
N GLN A 56 6.97 -0.93 17.68
CA GLN A 56 7.30 -2.35 17.50
C GLN A 56 6.50 -2.95 16.35
N ALA A 57 5.22 -2.62 16.26
CA ALA A 57 4.38 -3.03 15.13
C ALA A 57 4.92 -2.53 13.79
N ALA A 58 5.28 -1.25 13.68
CA ALA A 58 5.84 -0.70 12.45
C ALA A 58 7.15 -1.41 12.05
N TYR A 59 8.03 -1.72 13.01
CA TYR A 59 9.24 -2.50 12.73
C TYR A 59 8.95 -3.95 12.34
N ALA A 60 8.00 -4.62 13.00
CA ALA A 60 7.62 -5.98 12.64
C ALA A 60 7.08 -6.03 11.20
N ILE A 61 6.22 -5.09 10.84
CA ILE A 61 5.68 -4.92 9.48
C ILE A 61 6.82 -4.64 8.49
N ALA A 62 7.77 -3.78 8.84
CA ALA A 62 8.94 -3.52 7.99
C ALA A 62 9.78 -4.78 7.72
N ASN A 63 10.00 -5.62 8.74
CA ASN A 63 10.78 -6.86 8.60
C ASN A 63 10.10 -7.91 7.71
N MET A 64 8.79 -7.81 7.48
CA MET A 64 8.08 -8.65 6.51
C MET A 64 8.30 -8.20 5.06
N GLY A 65 8.72 -6.96 4.85
CA GLY A 65 9.00 -6.40 3.53
C GLY A 65 7.78 -6.45 2.58
N PRO A 66 7.95 -6.85 1.30
CA PRO A 66 6.87 -6.85 0.31
C PRO A 66 5.64 -7.70 0.68
N ALA A 67 5.81 -8.73 1.52
CA ALA A 67 4.70 -9.56 1.97
C ALA A 67 3.66 -8.78 2.77
N ALA A 68 4.05 -7.67 3.41
CA ALA A 68 3.16 -6.84 4.21
C ALA A 68 2.39 -5.76 3.44
N ALA A 69 2.29 -5.87 2.11
CA ALA A 69 1.59 -4.90 1.27
C ALA A 69 0.15 -4.60 1.72
N SER A 70 -0.57 -5.57 2.30
CA SER A 70 -1.93 -5.35 2.81
C SER A 70 -2.01 -4.43 4.04
N ALA A 71 -0.88 -4.13 4.71
CA ALA A 71 -0.82 -3.19 5.83
C ALA A 71 -0.67 -1.73 5.40
N VAL A 72 -0.50 -1.44 4.11
CA VAL A 72 -0.27 -0.08 3.58
C VAL A 72 -1.33 0.93 4.08
N PRO A 73 -2.65 0.65 4.05
CA PRO A 73 -3.64 1.61 4.54
C PRO A 73 -3.48 1.95 6.03
N ALA A 74 -3.14 0.96 6.86
CA ALA A 74 -2.94 1.17 8.29
C ALA A 74 -1.64 1.95 8.58
N LEU A 75 -0.57 1.64 7.85
CA LEU A 75 0.67 2.41 7.91
C LEU A 75 0.46 3.88 7.46
N ILE A 76 -0.41 4.14 6.48
CA ILE A 76 -0.71 5.51 6.03
C ILE A 76 -1.33 6.31 7.18
N ALA A 77 -2.27 5.70 7.92
CA ALA A 77 -2.83 6.32 9.11
C ALA A 77 -1.76 6.58 10.18
N ALA A 78 -0.83 5.65 10.38
CA ALA A 78 0.25 5.75 11.36
C ALA A 78 1.32 6.82 11.05
N LEU A 79 1.39 7.35 9.81
CA LEU A 79 2.19 8.56 9.52
C LEU A 79 1.67 9.80 10.26
N GLY A 80 0.42 9.79 10.71
CA GLY A 80 -0.16 10.87 11.51
C GLY A 80 0.12 10.76 13.01
N ASP A 81 0.90 9.78 13.46
CA ASP A 81 1.16 9.56 14.88
C ASP A 81 1.80 10.79 15.54
N PRO A 82 1.39 11.19 16.77
CA PRO A 82 2.02 12.30 17.47
C PRO A 82 3.52 12.07 17.73
N GLU A 83 3.95 10.82 17.89
CA GLU A 83 5.31 10.47 18.27
C GLU A 83 6.19 10.23 17.04
N ALA A 84 7.28 10.99 16.91
CA ALA A 84 8.26 10.79 15.84
C ALA A 84 8.89 9.39 15.89
N SER A 85 8.99 8.82 17.10
CA SER A 85 9.48 7.44 17.32
C SER A 85 8.57 6.36 16.72
N VAL A 86 7.32 6.69 16.38
CA VAL A 86 6.38 5.83 15.64
C VAL A 86 6.41 6.16 14.15
N ARG A 87 6.41 7.44 13.77
CA ARG A 87 6.42 7.85 12.36
C ARG A 87 7.66 7.38 11.61
N PHE A 88 8.83 7.41 12.25
CA PHE A 88 10.09 6.97 11.63
C PHE A 88 10.06 5.49 11.17
N PRO A 89 9.73 4.50 12.03
CA PRO A 89 9.63 3.12 11.57
C PRO A 89 8.48 2.87 10.59
N VAL A 90 7.43 3.69 10.59
CA VAL A 90 6.39 3.63 9.54
C VAL A 90 6.98 3.99 8.17
N CYS A 91 7.81 5.02 8.07
CA CYS A 91 8.54 5.34 6.84
C CYS A 91 9.48 4.18 6.43
N ILE A 92 10.14 3.52 7.39
CA ILE A 92 10.95 2.31 7.10
C ILE A 92 10.07 1.20 6.52
N ALA A 93 8.90 0.95 7.11
CA ALA A 93 7.99 -0.09 6.64
C ALA A 93 7.59 0.14 5.18
N PHE A 94 7.24 1.37 4.80
CA PHE A 94 6.97 1.70 3.40
C PHE A 94 8.17 1.47 2.48
N ARG A 95 9.38 1.84 2.91
CA ARG A 95 10.60 1.56 2.15
C ARG A 95 10.81 0.06 1.94
N GLU A 96 10.61 -0.77 2.96
CA GLU A 96 10.82 -2.22 2.86
C GLU A 96 9.69 -2.94 2.08
N ILE A 97 8.45 -2.45 2.17
CA ILE A 97 7.36 -2.92 1.30
C ILE A 97 7.66 -2.58 -0.17
N GLY A 98 8.25 -1.42 -0.43
CA GLY A 98 8.69 -1.01 -1.77
C GLY A 98 7.52 -0.66 -2.70
N PRO A 99 7.60 -0.97 -4.02
CA PRO A 99 6.62 -0.49 -5.01
C PRO A 99 5.15 -0.81 -4.72
N ALA A 100 4.86 -1.86 -3.94
CA ALA A 100 3.50 -2.18 -3.50
C ALA A 100 2.88 -1.10 -2.58
N ALA A 101 3.70 -0.24 -1.97
CA ALA A 101 3.28 0.90 -1.15
C ALA A 101 3.02 2.19 -1.95
N LYS A 102 2.81 2.11 -3.27
CA LYS A 102 2.59 3.30 -4.13
C LYS A 102 1.46 4.21 -3.65
N GLU A 103 0.42 3.65 -3.03
CA GLU A 103 -0.68 4.43 -2.44
C GLU A 103 -0.22 5.39 -1.33
N ALA A 104 0.88 5.09 -0.65
CA ALA A 104 1.42 5.91 0.44
C ALA A 104 2.17 7.16 -0.04
N VAL A 105 2.45 7.30 -1.35
CA VAL A 105 3.28 8.39 -1.88
C VAL A 105 2.76 9.78 -1.47
N PRO A 106 1.46 10.12 -1.62
CA PRO A 106 0.98 11.45 -1.20
C PRO A 106 1.18 11.72 0.30
N ALA A 107 1.00 10.71 1.15
CA ALA A 107 1.19 10.83 2.59
C ALA A 107 2.69 10.96 2.96
N LEU A 108 3.56 10.21 2.28
CA LEU A 108 5.01 10.32 2.42
C LEU A 108 5.53 11.67 1.92
N THR A 109 4.96 12.23 0.86
CA THR A 109 5.31 13.57 0.37
C THR A 109 5.02 14.61 1.44
N LYS A 110 3.89 14.51 2.14
CA LYS A 110 3.60 15.37 3.30
C LYS A 110 4.60 15.15 4.45
N ALA A 111 5.05 13.91 4.66
CA ALA A 111 6.05 13.58 5.68
C ALA A 111 7.46 14.13 5.37
N LEU A 112 7.72 14.65 4.16
CA LEU A 112 8.94 15.40 3.88
C LEU A 112 9.03 16.71 4.68
N GLU A 113 7.89 17.23 5.11
CA GLU A 113 7.78 18.45 5.94
C GLU A 113 7.74 18.14 7.44
N ASP A 114 8.03 16.90 7.85
CA ASP A 114 8.04 16.52 9.26
C ASP A 114 9.07 17.36 10.04
N ARG A 115 8.69 17.78 11.26
CA ARG A 115 9.58 18.54 12.15
C ARG A 115 10.78 17.73 12.62
N ASN A 116 10.68 16.40 12.60
CA ASN A 116 11.79 15.52 12.87
C ASN A 116 12.53 15.19 11.57
N GLU A 117 13.78 15.60 11.49
CA GLU A 117 14.62 15.46 10.29
C GLU A 117 14.83 14.00 9.88
N ASP A 118 14.91 13.06 10.84
CA ASP A 118 15.05 11.63 10.54
C ASP A 118 13.80 11.07 9.85
N VAL A 119 12.61 11.52 10.27
CA VAL A 119 11.33 11.16 9.64
C VAL A 119 11.28 11.69 8.21
N ALA A 120 11.62 12.97 8.01
CA ALA A 120 11.64 13.58 6.68
C ALA A 120 12.64 12.89 5.73
N ALA A 121 13.87 12.63 6.22
CA ALA A 121 14.90 11.94 5.45
C ALA A 121 14.48 10.49 5.11
N MET A 122 13.83 9.79 6.03
CA MET A 122 13.35 8.44 5.76
C MET A 122 12.14 8.42 4.82
N ALA A 123 11.24 9.40 4.90
CA ALA A 123 10.13 9.55 3.97
C ALA A 123 10.64 9.73 2.52
N ARG A 124 11.66 10.59 2.33
CA ARG A 124 12.33 10.74 1.02
C ARG A 124 12.91 9.43 0.51
N LYS A 125 13.62 8.67 1.35
CA LYS A 125 14.16 7.35 1.00
C LYS A 125 13.06 6.34 0.64
N ALA A 126 11.93 6.38 1.36
CA ALA A 126 10.79 5.54 1.06
C ALA A 126 10.18 5.88 -0.30
N ILE A 127 9.98 7.18 -0.61
CA ILE A 127 9.49 7.62 -1.93
C ILE A 127 10.40 7.11 -3.04
N ILE A 128 11.72 7.34 -2.95
CA ILE A 128 12.69 6.86 -3.95
C ILE A 128 12.61 5.35 -4.13
N LYS A 129 12.46 4.59 -3.04
CA LYS A 129 12.34 3.13 -3.10
C LYS A 129 11.03 2.65 -3.74
N ILE A 130 9.95 3.42 -3.58
CA ILE A 130 8.63 3.11 -4.11
C ILE A 130 8.51 3.49 -5.59
N THR A 131 9.01 4.67 -5.97
CA THR A 131 8.80 5.27 -7.30
C THR A 131 10.03 5.17 -8.21
N GLY A 132 11.22 5.05 -7.64
CA GLY A 132 12.49 5.24 -8.36
C GLY A 132 12.86 6.70 -8.59
N GLU A 133 12.04 7.64 -8.09
CA GLU A 133 12.19 9.08 -8.34
C GLU A 133 12.47 9.83 -7.04
N ASP A 134 13.33 10.84 -7.13
CA ASP A 134 13.64 11.72 -6.01
C ASP A 134 12.62 12.87 -5.91
N PRO A 135 11.84 12.98 -4.83
CA PRO A 135 10.82 14.03 -4.70
C PRO A 135 11.42 15.44 -4.49
N VAL A 136 12.70 15.52 -4.09
CA VAL A 136 13.44 16.77 -3.98
C VAL A 136 14.80 16.54 -4.64
N PRO A 137 14.93 16.80 -5.95
CA PRO A 137 16.20 16.66 -6.66
C PRO A 137 17.29 17.44 -5.91
N SER A 138 18.50 16.89 -5.83
CA SER A 138 19.63 17.68 -5.36
C SER A 138 19.75 18.91 -6.26
N GLU A 139 19.77 20.11 -5.68
CA GLU A 139 20.22 21.30 -6.39
C GLU A 139 21.74 21.15 -6.57
N ASP A 140 22.16 20.71 -7.75
CA ASP A 140 23.57 20.71 -8.18
C ASP A 140 24.07 22.14 -8.46
#